data_AF-P26203-F1
#
_entry.id   AF-P26203-F1
#
_cell.length_a   1.000
_cell.length_b   1.000
_cell.length_c   1.000
_cell.angle_alpha   90.00
_cell.angle_beta   90.00
_cell.angle_gamma   90.00
#
_symmetry.space_group_name_H-M   'P 1'
#
loop_
_entity.id
_entity.type
_entity.pdbx_description
1 polymer ?
#
loop_
_entity_poly.entity_id
_entity_poly.type
_entity_poly.pdbx_seq_one_letter_code
_entity_poly.pdbx_strand_id
1 'polypeptide(L)'
;MAGVWKVLVVLVGLAVVACAIPHRRLRYEEVVAQALQFYNEGQQGQPLFRLLEATPPPSLNSKSRIPLNFRIKETVCIFTLDRQPGNCAFREGGEERICRGAFVRRRRVRALTLRCDRDQRRQPEFPRVTRPAGPTA
;
A
#
# COMPACT_ATOMS: atom_id res chain seq x y z
N MET A 1 14.28 -32.78 -74.05
CA MET A 1 13.31 -32.29 -73.03
C MET A 1 14.08 -31.46 -72.00
N ALA A 2 14.28 -30.16 -72.24
CA ALA A 2 15.04 -29.29 -71.32
C ALA A 2 14.06 -28.38 -70.57
N GLY A 3 13.46 -28.90 -69.50
CA GLY A 3 12.54 -28.14 -68.65
C GLY A 3 13.33 -27.32 -67.63
N VAL A 4 13.43 -26.00 -67.85
CA VAL A 4 14.05 -25.06 -66.90
C VAL A 4 13.10 -24.88 -65.71
N TRP A 5 13.46 -25.44 -64.56
CA TRP A 5 12.68 -25.31 -63.32
C TRP A 5 13.04 -23.99 -62.63
N LYS A 6 12.11 -23.05 -62.54
CA LYS A 6 12.27 -21.81 -61.77
C LYS A 6 12.01 -22.09 -60.29
N VAL A 7 13.07 -22.13 -59.49
CA VAL A 7 12.97 -22.21 -58.02
C VAL A 7 12.54 -20.86 -57.48
N LEU A 8 11.36 -20.78 -56.88
CA LEU A 8 10.80 -19.56 -56.31
C LEU A 8 11.13 -19.53 -54.80
N VAL A 9 12.11 -18.70 -54.42
CA VAL A 9 12.58 -18.57 -53.04
C VAL A 9 11.67 -17.60 -52.28
N VAL A 10 10.92 -18.10 -51.28
CA VAL A 10 10.09 -17.28 -50.40
C VAL A 10 10.91 -16.91 -49.15
N LEU A 11 11.33 -15.65 -49.07
CA LEU A 11 12.03 -15.10 -47.90
C LEU A 11 11.02 -14.62 -46.86
N VAL A 12 10.87 -15.36 -45.75
CA VAL A 12 10.05 -14.97 -44.61
C VAL A 12 10.88 -14.09 -43.67
N GLY A 13 10.63 -12.78 -43.70
CA GLY A 13 11.27 -11.83 -42.79
C GLY A 13 10.66 -11.88 -41.38
N LEU A 14 11.45 -12.28 -40.39
CA LEU A 14 11.07 -12.18 -38.97
C LEU A 14 11.26 -10.73 -38.49
N ALA A 15 10.17 -9.96 -38.42
CA ALA A 15 10.20 -8.63 -37.83
C ALA A 15 10.17 -8.72 -36.29
N VAL A 16 11.28 -8.37 -35.64
CA VAL A 16 11.35 -8.24 -34.18
C VAL A 16 10.78 -6.87 -33.80
N VAL A 17 9.54 -6.84 -33.32
CA VAL A 17 8.95 -5.61 -32.77
C VAL A 17 9.50 -5.39 -31.36
N ALA A 18 10.43 -4.46 -31.23
CA ALA A 18 10.96 -4.04 -29.94
C ALA A 18 9.92 -3.16 -29.22
N CYS A 19 9.04 -3.79 -28.43
CA CYS A 19 8.12 -3.06 -27.56
C CYS A 19 8.89 -2.41 -26.40
N ALA A 20 9.18 -1.10 -26.51
CA ALA A 20 9.66 -0.32 -25.38
C ALA A 20 8.52 -0.16 -24.36
N ILE A 21 8.52 -0.95 -23.28
CA ILE A 21 7.53 -0.84 -22.22
C ILE A 21 7.77 0.50 -21.50
N PRO A 22 6.82 1.45 -21.50
CA PRO A 22 6.99 2.72 -20.81
C PRO A 22 7.19 2.48 -19.31
N HIS A 23 8.22 3.11 -18.73
CA HIS A 23 8.44 3.07 -17.29
C HIS A 23 7.32 3.80 -16.56
N ARG A 24 6.30 3.05 -16.11
CA ARG A 24 5.20 3.60 -15.29
C ARG A 24 5.78 4.21 -14.00
N ARG A 25 5.44 5.48 -13.75
CA ARG A 25 5.77 6.13 -12.48
C ARG A 25 4.94 5.47 -11.38
N LEU A 26 5.62 4.95 -10.36
CA LEU A 26 4.98 4.38 -9.17
C LEU A 26 4.21 5.50 -8.47
N ARG A 27 2.91 5.34 -8.30
CA ARG A 27 2.05 6.34 -7.62
C ARG A 27 2.09 6.11 -6.11
N TYR A 28 1.96 7.18 -5.32
CA TYR A 28 1.96 7.06 -3.86
C TYR A 28 0.88 6.09 -3.37
N GLU A 29 -0.32 6.17 -3.97
CA GLU A 29 -1.45 5.28 -3.69
C GLU A 29 -1.13 3.80 -3.92
N GLU A 30 -0.39 3.46 -4.98
CA GLU A 30 0.03 2.08 -5.25
C GLU A 30 0.95 1.55 -4.14
N VAL A 31 1.84 2.41 -3.63
CA VAL A 31 2.75 2.05 -2.52
C VAL A 31 1.99 1.90 -1.21
N VAL A 32 1.04 2.80 -0.93
CA VAL A 32 0.18 2.71 0.26
C VAL A 32 -0.69 1.45 0.19
N ALA A 33 -1.26 1.14 -0.97
CA ALA A 33 -2.04 -0.09 -1.18
C ALA A 33 -1.19 -1.34 -0.94
N GLN A 34 0.04 -1.37 -1.49
CA GLN A 34 0.98 -2.47 -1.25
C GLN A 34 1.36 -2.59 0.24
N ALA A 35 1.58 -1.47 0.92
CA ALA A 35 1.91 -1.46 2.35
C ALA A 35 0.73 -1.94 3.21
N LEU A 36 -0.49 -1.53 2.88
CA LEU A 36 -1.70 -1.98 3.55
C LEU A 36 -1.95 -3.48 3.33
N GLN A 37 -1.73 -3.96 2.10
CA GLN A 37 -1.83 -5.38 1.79
C GLN A 37 -0.84 -6.19 2.63
N PHE A 38 0.44 -5.81 2.62
CA PHE A 38 1.48 -6.46 3.42
C PHE A 38 1.12 -6.48 4.92
N TYR A 39 0.56 -5.39 5.44
CA TYR A 39 0.10 -5.33 6.82
C TYR A 39 -1.01 -6.35 7.10
N ASN A 40 -2.06 -6.39 6.27
CA ASN A 40 -3.20 -7.27 6.46
C ASN A 40 -2.84 -8.77 6.29
N GLU A 41 -1.92 -9.10 5.38
CA GLU A 41 -1.41 -10.46 5.22
C GLU A 41 -0.75 -10.99 6.50
N GLY A 42 -0.11 -10.10 7.27
CA GLY A 42 0.45 -10.40 8.59
C GLY A 42 -0.58 -10.47 9.73
N GLN A 43 -1.88 -10.36 9.44
CA GLN A 43 -2.98 -10.31 10.42
C GLN A 43 -3.94 -11.50 10.25
N GLN A 44 -3.42 -12.70 10.01
CA GLN A 44 -4.26 -13.89 9.78
C GLN A 44 -5.23 -14.16 10.94
N GLY A 45 -6.52 -14.30 10.61
CA GLY A 45 -7.59 -14.52 11.59
C GLY A 45 -7.98 -13.27 12.40
N GLN A 46 -7.36 -12.13 12.14
CA GLN A 46 -7.68 -10.85 12.79
C GLN A 46 -8.55 -9.97 11.90
N PRO A 47 -9.19 -8.94 12.47
CA PRO A 47 -9.90 -7.93 11.70
C PRO A 47 -9.01 -7.27 10.64
N LEU A 48 -9.56 -7.14 9.43
CA LEU A 48 -8.94 -6.40 8.35
C LEU A 48 -8.90 -4.91 8.67
N PHE A 49 -7.85 -4.24 8.20
CA PHE A 49 -7.78 -2.79 8.23
C PHE A 49 -7.90 -2.20 6.82
N ARG A 50 -8.56 -1.05 6.71
CA ARG A 50 -8.63 -0.27 5.47
C ARG A 50 -8.03 1.11 5.65
N LEU A 51 -7.54 1.65 4.53
CA LEU A 51 -7.03 3.01 4.46
C LEU A 51 -8.13 4.00 4.84
N LEU A 52 -7.85 4.84 5.84
CA LEU A 52 -8.68 5.97 6.23
C LEU A 52 -8.20 7.25 5.55
N GLU A 53 -6.89 7.48 5.60
CA GLU A 53 -6.26 8.69 5.09
C GLU A 53 -4.79 8.42 4.76
N ALA A 54 -4.24 9.05 3.73
CA ALA A 54 -2.82 8.98 3.42
C ALA A 54 -2.23 10.38 3.29
N THR A 55 -1.10 10.64 3.95
CA THR A 55 -0.39 11.92 3.88
C THR A 55 0.85 11.74 3.01
N PRO A 56 0.78 12.04 1.69
CA PRO A 56 1.95 11.96 0.83
C PRO A 56 3.04 12.94 1.28
N PRO A 57 4.33 12.59 1.08
CA PRO A 57 5.41 13.55 1.30
C PRO A 57 5.30 14.75 0.35
N PRO A 58 5.84 15.92 0.74
CA PRO A 58 5.77 17.14 -0.08
C PRO A 58 6.47 16.98 -1.44
N SER A 59 7.42 16.06 -1.54
CA SER A 59 8.02 15.66 -2.81
C SER A 59 8.18 14.14 -2.90
N LEU A 60 7.78 13.58 -4.04
CA LEU A 60 8.05 12.19 -4.42
C LEU A 60 9.32 12.09 -5.31
N ASN A 61 10.21 13.07 -5.24
CA ASN A 61 11.37 13.16 -6.13
C ASN A 61 12.35 11.99 -5.95
N SER A 62 12.36 11.39 -4.76
CA SER A 62 13.14 10.19 -4.46
C SER A 62 12.49 8.94 -5.06
N LYS A 63 12.75 8.69 -6.36
CA LYS A 63 12.39 7.42 -7.04
C LYS A 63 12.89 6.16 -6.31
N SER A 64 13.90 6.31 -5.45
CA SER A 64 14.53 5.23 -4.70
C SER A 64 13.97 5.00 -3.30
N ARG A 65 13.37 6.00 -2.65
CA ARG A 65 12.86 5.90 -1.27
C ARG A 65 11.63 6.78 -1.10
N ILE A 66 10.49 6.16 -0.86
CA ILE A 66 9.20 6.84 -0.67
C ILE A 66 8.84 6.67 0.81
N PRO A 67 8.91 7.74 1.63
CA PRO A 67 8.42 7.68 2.99
C PRO A 67 6.90 7.47 3.00
N LEU A 68 6.41 6.72 3.98
CA LEU A 68 5.00 6.41 4.14
C LEU A 68 4.47 7.00 5.45
N ASN A 69 3.34 7.68 5.34
CA ASN A 69 2.53 8.13 6.47
C ASN A 69 1.06 8.02 6.07
N PHE A 70 0.33 7.15 6.74
CA PHE A 70 -1.09 6.94 6.48
C PHE A 70 -1.80 6.38 7.72
N ARG A 71 -3.12 6.53 7.76
CA ARG A 71 -3.98 6.09 8.85
C ARG A 71 -4.86 4.96 8.34
N ILE A 72 -5.04 3.95 9.17
CA ILE A 72 -5.87 2.79 8.89
C ILE A 72 -6.91 2.62 9.98
N LYS A 73 -8.07 2.06 9.62
CA LYS A 73 -9.15 1.77 10.55
C LYS A 73 -9.63 0.33 10.39
N GLU A 74 -9.92 -0.28 11.52
CA GLU A 74 -10.47 -1.62 11.62
C GLU A 74 -11.79 -1.75 10.87
N THR A 75 -12.01 -2.91 10.26
CA THR A 75 -13.20 -3.26 9.50
C THR A 75 -13.98 -4.40 10.15
N VAL A 76 -15.19 -4.62 9.67
CA VAL A 76 -16.03 -5.75 10.13
C VAL A 76 -15.56 -7.11 9.59
N CYS A 77 -14.69 -7.10 8.58
CA CYS A 77 -14.19 -8.33 7.98
C CYS A 77 -13.00 -8.90 8.75
N ILE A 78 -12.87 -10.22 8.70
CA ILE A 78 -11.69 -10.95 9.16
C ILE A 78 -10.83 -11.30 7.94
N PHE A 79 -9.50 -11.18 8.07
CA PHE A 79 -8.58 -11.61 7.01
C PHE A 79 -8.57 -13.13 6.89
N THR A 80 -8.90 -13.63 5.70
CA THR A 80 -8.72 -15.02 5.28
C THR A 80 -8.00 -15.02 3.93
N LEU A 81 -7.15 -16.02 3.67
CA LEU A 81 -6.39 -16.13 2.41
C LEU A 81 -7.28 -16.05 1.15
N ASP A 82 -8.51 -16.54 1.25
CA ASP A 82 -9.47 -16.57 0.13
C ASP A 82 -10.20 -15.24 -0.08
N ARG A 83 -10.13 -14.29 0.85
CA ARG A 83 -10.97 -13.08 0.84
C ARG A 83 -10.14 -11.84 0.54
N GLN A 84 -10.34 -11.30 -0.66
CA GLN A 84 -9.76 -10.01 -1.02
C GLN A 84 -10.38 -8.88 -0.15
N PRO A 85 -9.58 -7.91 0.32
CA PRO A 85 -10.04 -6.83 1.21
C PRO A 85 -10.94 -5.78 0.54
N GLY A 86 -11.20 -5.91 -0.76
CA GLY A 86 -12.08 -4.99 -1.50
C GLY A 86 -13.51 -5.10 -1.00
N ASN A 87 -14.03 -4.01 -0.43
CA ASN A 87 -15.42 -3.78 0.01
C ASN A 87 -15.78 -4.09 1.47
N CYS A 88 -14.81 -4.17 2.37
CA CYS A 88 -15.10 -4.28 3.81
C CYS A 88 -15.48 -2.92 4.42
N ALA A 89 -16.64 -2.85 5.11
CA ALA A 89 -17.07 -1.64 5.82
C ALA A 89 -16.22 -1.41 7.08
N PHE A 90 -16.03 -0.14 7.45
CA PHE A 90 -15.37 0.19 8.72
C PHE A 90 -16.22 -0.29 9.89
N ARG A 91 -15.55 -0.80 10.93
CA ARG A 91 -16.21 -1.14 12.19
C ARG A 91 -16.53 0.14 12.94
N GLU A 92 -17.76 0.26 13.44
CA GLU A 92 -18.15 1.35 14.33
C GLU A 92 -17.36 1.26 15.64
N GLY A 93 -16.78 2.38 16.08
CA GLY A 93 -15.83 2.37 17.20
C GLY A 93 -14.54 1.57 16.97
N GLY A 94 -14.31 1.09 15.73
CA GLY A 94 -13.16 0.26 15.38
C GLY A 94 -11.82 0.97 15.60
N GLU A 95 -10.79 0.18 15.90
CA GLU A 95 -9.47 0.68 16.22
C GLU A 95 -8.86 1.47 15.04
N GLU A 96 -8.28 2.64 15.33
CA GLU A 96 -7.50 3.42 14.38
C GLU A 96 -6.01 3.30 14.68
N ARG A 97 -5.20 3.13 13.63
CA ARG A 97 -3.74 3.07 13.72
C ARG A 97 -3.10 4.08 12.77
N ILE A 98 -1.97 4.62 13.19
CA ILE A 98 -1.09 5.45 12.36
C ILE A 98 0.06 4.55 11.89
N CYS A 99 0.20 4.43 10.58
CA CYS A 99 1.23 3.66 9.92
C CYS A 99 2.33 4.58 9.39
N ARG A 100 3.58 4.29 9.77
CA ARG A 100 4.78 4.99 9.31
C ARG A 100 5.78 4.01 8.76
N GLY A 101 6.53 4.45 7.75
CA GLY A 101 7.45 3.55 7.07
C GLY A 101 8.16 4.17 5.88
N ALA A 102 8.70 3.28 5.04
CA ALA A 102 9.29 3.66 3.78
C ALA A 102 9.28 2.48 2.80
N PHE A 103 9.03 2.79 1.53
CA PHE A 103 9.27 1.89 0.42
C PHE A 103 10.56 2.27 -0.28
N VAL A 104 11.47 1.32 -0.43
CA VAL A 104 12.77 1.52 -1.07
C VAL A 104 12.86 0.68 -2.33
N ARG A 105 13.23 1.31 -3.45
CA ARG A 105 13.50 0.65 -4.73
C ARG A 105 14.91 1.03 -5.19
N ARG A 106 15.86 0.10 -5.10
CA ARG A 106 17.24 0.31 -5.56
C ARG A 106 17.63 -0.80 -6.53
N ARG A 107 17.86 -0.43 -7.81
CA ARG A 107 18.13 -1.38 -8.90
C ARG A 107 17.02 -2.44 -8.99
N ARG A 108 17.31 -3.67 -8.58
CA ARG A 108 16.37 -4.82 -8.55
C ARG A 108 15.80 -5.11 -7.16
N VAL A 109 16.31 -4.48 -6.12
CA VAL A 109 15.86 -4.69 -4.74
C VAL A 109 14.69 -3.77 -4.44
N ARG A 110 13.61 -4.36 -3.89
CA ARG A 110 12.47 -3.66 -3.31
C ARG A 110 12.38 -4.05 -1.84
N ALA A 111 12.19 -3.06 -0.98
CA ALA A 111 12.02 -3.29 0.45
C ALA A 111 10.92 -2.38 0.98
N LEU A 112 10.11 -2.90 1.90
CA LEU A 112 9.10 -2.16 2.62
C LEU A 112 9.40 -2.28 4.11
N THR A 113 9.52 -1.15 4.78
CA THR A 113 9.52 -1.08 6.25
C THR A 113 8.23 -0.40 6.67
N LEU A 114 7.46 -1.04 7.56
CA LEU A 114 6.16 -0.55 7.99
C LEU A 114 5.95 -0.83 9.48
N ARG A 115 5.50 0.18 10.21
CA ARG A 115 5.05 0.05 11.60
C ARG A 115 3.73 0.78 11.75
N CYS A 116 2.75 0.14 12.37
CA CYS A 116 1.44 0.71 12.63
C CYS A 116 1.16 0.67 14.13
N ASP A 117 1.01 1.84 14.74
CA ASP A 117 0.75 1.99 16.18
C ASP A 117 -0.67 2.56 16.39
N ARG A 118 -1.31 2.22 17.52
CA ARG A 118 -2.61 2.77 17.92
C ARG A 118 -2.57 4.30 17.99
N ASP A 119 -3.60 4.95 17.45
CA ASP A 119 -3.73 6.40 17.52
C ASP A 119 -4.22 6.83 18.93
N GLN A 120 -3.27 7.09 19.83
CA GLN A 120 -3.57 7.44 21.23
C GLN A 120 -4.25 8.80 21.39
N ARG A 121 -4.15 9.71 20.42
CA ARG A 121 -4.71 11.07 20.53
C ARG A 121 -6.23 11.10 20.52
N ARG A 122 -6.89 10.02 20.11
CA ARG A 122 -8.35 9.88 20.13
C ARG A 122 -8.89 9.16 21.36
N GLN A 123 -8.05 8.79 22.32
CA GLN A 123 -8.58 8.37 23.62
C GLN A 123 -9.29 9.57 24.24
N PRO A 124 -10.56 9.46 24.65
CA PRO A 124 -11.24 10.54 25.33
C PRO A 124 -10.40 10.89 26.56
N GLU A 125 -9.86 12.11 26.57
CA GLU A 125 -9.24 12.70 27.76
C GLU A 125 -10.30 12.64 28.85
N PHE A 126 -10.18 11.67 29.75
CA PHE A 126 -11.05 11.60 30.93
C PHE A 126 -10.99 12.97 31.59
N PRO A 127 -12.13 13.65 31.83
CA PRO A 127 -12.10 14.95 32.45
C PRO A 127 -11.33 14.84 33.76
N ARG A 128 -10.20 15.55 33.86
CA ARG A 128 -9.47 15.65 35.12
C ARG A 128 -10.45 16.26 36.11
N VAL A 129 -10.90 15.47 37.07
CA VAL A 129 -11.65 15.95 38.21
C VAL A 129 -10.69 16.82 39.00
N THR A 130 -10.71 18.13 38.74
CA THR A 130 -10.01 19.11 39.56
C THR A 130 -10.68 19.09 40.93
N ARG A 131 -10.00 18.52 41.92
CA ARG A 131 -10.45 18.55 43.32
C ARG A 131 -10.57 20.03 43.73
N PRO A 132 -11.72 20.48 44.27
CA PRO A 132 -11.85 21.83 44.78
C PRO A 132 -10.79 22.10 45.86
N ALA A 133 -10.17 23.27 45.79
CA ALA A 133 -9.33 23.78 46.87
C ALA A 133 -10.19 23.86 48.14
N GLY A 134 -9.78 23.12 49.17
CA GLY A 134 -10.45 23.13 50.46
C GLY A 134 -10.38 24.51 51.12
N PRO A 135 -11.33 24.84 52.00
CA PRO A 135 -11.40 26.15 52.63
C PRO A 135 -10.16 26.38 53.51
N THR A 136 -9.44 27.46 53.21
CA THR A 136 -8.45 28.06 54.11
C THR A 136 -9.19 28.59 55.34
N ALA A 137 -8.86 28.03 56.51
CA ALA A 137 -9.24 28.51 57.82
C ALA A 137 -8.64 29.90 58.11
#